data_AF-A0A942SD53-F1
#
_entry.id   AF-A0A942SD53-F1
#
_cell.length_a   1.000
_cell.length_b   1.000
_cell.length_c   1.000
_cell.angle_alpha   90.00
_cell.angle_beta   90.00
_cell.angle_gamma   90.00
#
_symmetry.space_group_name_H-M   'P 1'
#
loop_
_entity.id
_entity.type
_entity.pdbx_description
1 polymer ?
#
loop_
_entity_poly.entity_id
_entity_poly.type
_entity_poly.pdbx_seq_one_letter_code
_entity_poly.pdbx_strand_id
1 'polypeptide(L)'
;KQKIDSAMMRARDYAIAQYKSVLSYMKSLGVNKPVHIGETGWASFDNELYGNKGSKAVDEYKSALYYKLVRDWTNKEKITCFYFEAFDEQWKNSANPLHSENHFGLIDLQSRAKYVLWESVDKNVFKGLTRNGKPIIKTYDGNEKKLWEFVQAPTNIIQTK
;
A
#
# COMPACT_ATOMS: atom_id res chain seq x y z
N LYS A 1 11.47 -6.56 -11.63
CA LYS A 1 11.74 -5.63 -10.52
C LYS A 1 11.79 -4.17 -10.96
N GLN A 2 12.84 -3.70 -11.67
CA GLN A 2 12.98 -2.29 -12.11
C GLN A 2 11.73 -1.66 -12.76
N LYS A 3 11.05 -2.40 -13.67
CA LYS A 3 9.80 -1.93 -14.29
C LYS A 3 8.68 -1.64 -13.27
N ILE A 4 8.57 -2.48 -12.24
CA ILE A 4 7.61 -2.30 -11.13
C ILE A 4 8.01 -1.07 -10.31
N ASP A 5 9.28 -0.98 -9.92
CA ASP A 5 9.78 0.13 -9.10
C ASP A 5 9.50 1.48 -9.79
N SER A 6 9.79 1.59 -11.09
CA SER A 6 9.48 2.76 -11.90
C SER A 6 7.98 3.05 -12.01
N ALA A 7 7.14 2.02 -12.08
CA ALA A 7 5.68 2.21 -12.08
C ALA A 7 5.16 2.71 -10.73
N MET A 8 5.70 2.20 -9.62
CA MET A 8 5.31 2.63 -8.28
C MET A 8 5.76 4.07 -7.98
N MET A 9 6.91 4.51 -8.51
CA MET A 9 7.28 5.93 -8.46
C MET A 9 6.25 6.81 -9.16
N ARG A 10 5.79 6.43 -10.36
CA ARG A 10 4.73 7.16 -11.07
C ARG A 10 3.42 7.17 -10.29
N ALA A 11 3.06 6.07 -9.62
CA ALA A 11 1.88 6.01 -8.78
C ALA A 11 1.97 6.98 -7.58
N ARG A 12 3.13 7.06 -6.91
CA ARG A 12 3.39 8.10 -5.90
C ARG A 12 3.26 9.50 -6.50
N ASP A 13 3.89 9.75 -7.64
CA ASP A 13 3.88 11.08 -8.27
C ASP A 13 2.47 11.53 -8.67
N TYR A 14 1.61 10.58 -9.05
CA TYR A 14 0.20 10.83 -9.29
C TYR A 14 -0.53 11.31 -8.01
N ALA A 15 -0.31 10.66 -6.86
CA ALA A 15 -0.87 11.10 -5.58
C ALA A 15 -0.35 12.50 -5.17
N ILE A 16 0.95 12.77 -5.40
CA ILE A 16 1.55 14.10 -5.18
C ILE A 16 0.89 15.15 -6.07
N ALA A 17 0.63 14.84 -7.34
CA ALA A 17 -0.02 15.75 -8.27
C ALA A 17 -1.45 16.08 -7.84
N GLN A 18 -2.21 15.09 -7.37
CA GLN A 18 -3.56 15.30 -6.81
C GLN A 18 -3.51 16.23 -5.58
N TYR A 19 -2.60 16.00 -4.64
CA TYR A 19 -2.39 16.87 -3.48
C TYR A 19 -2.04 18.31 -3.90
N LYS A 20 -1.11 18.49 -4.84
CA LYS A 20 -0.72 19.81 -5.35
C LYS A 20 -1.84 20.53 -6.09
N SER A 21 -2.73 19.79 -6.75
CA SER A 21 -3.92 20.35 -7.41
C SER A 21 -4.83 21.04 -6.39
N VAL A 22 -5.10 20.38 -5.25
CA VAL A 22 -5.89 20.97 -4.14
C VAL A 22 -5.23 22.24 -3.61
N LEU A 23 -3.92 22.20 -3.33
CA LEU A 23 -3.19 23.39 -2.87
C LEU A 23 -3.24 24.54 -3.87
N SER A 24 -3.12 24.24 -5.17
CA SER A 24 -3.18 25.26 -6.22
C SER A 24 -4.55 25.91 -6.28
N TYR A 25 -5.62 25.12 -6.15
CA TYR A 25 -6.98 25.63 -6.10
C TYR A 25 -7.20 26.51 -4.87
N MET A 26 -6.82 26.04 -3.68
CA MET A 26 -6.93 26.84 -2.44
C MET A 26 -6.18 28.17 -2.54
N LYS A 27 -4.96 28.15 -3.09
CA LYS A 27 -4.17 29.36 -3.34
C LYS A 27 -4.88 30.32 -4.28
N SER A 28 -5.53 29.83 -5.33
CA SER A 28 -6.27 30.67 -6.28
C SER A 28 -7.44 31.43 -5.63
N LEU A 29 -7.99 30.88 -4.54
CA LEU A 29 -9.04 31.49 -3.73
C LEU A 29 -8.52 32.34 -2.56
N GLY A 30 -7.20 32.49 -2.40
CA GLY A 30 -6.59 33.16 -1.25
C GLY A 30 -6.76 32.39 0.08
N VAL A 31 -7.12 31.11 0.04
CA VAL A 31 -7.30 30.28 1.23
C VAL A 31 -5.96 29.75 1.71
N ASN A 32 -5.56 30.16 2.91
CA ASN A 32 -4.35 29.66 3.57
C ASN A 32 -4.70 28.73 4.73
N LYS A 33 -4.84 27.44 4.44
CA LYS A 33 -5.09 26.39 5.45
C LYS A 33 -4.15 25.21 5.21
N PRO A 34 -3.71 24.51 6.28
CA PRO A 34 -2.93 23.29 6.13
C PRO A 34 -3.76 22.21 5.42
N VAL A 35 -3.10 21.40 4.59
CA VAL A 35 -3.68 20.23 3.93
C VAL A 35 -2.89 19.01 4.34
N HIS A 36 -3.60 17.96 4.69
CA HIS A 36 -3.04 16.67 5.08
C HIS A 36 -3.65 15.55 4.23
N ILE A 37 -3.00 14.39 4.20
CA ILE A 37 -3.54 13.21 3.53
C ILE A 37 -4.44 12.47 4.51
N GLY A 38 -5.75 12.67 4.35
CA GLY A 38 -6.76 12.01 5.17
C GLY A 38 -6.87 10.51 4.90
N GLU A 39 -6.56 10.06 3.69
CA GLU A 39 -6.51 8.65 3.34
C GLU A 39 -5.68 8.41 2.09
N THR A 40 -4.89 7.35 2.08
CA THR A 40 -4.33 6.72 0.87
C THR A 40 -3.81 5.34 1.23
N GLY A 41 -3.94 4.37 0.34
CA GLY A 41 -3.58 2.98 0.60
C GLY A 41 -3.27 2.21 -0.66
N TRP A 42 -2.72 1.01 -0.51
CA TRP A 42 -2.48 0.10 -1.63
C TRP A 42 -2.68 -1.35 -1.19
N ALA A 43 -3.77 -1.97 -1.67
CA ALA A 43 -4.12 -3.33 -1.32
C ALA A 43 -3.04 -4.34 -1.75
N SER A 44 -2.89 -5.42 -0.96
CA SER A 44 -1.93 -6.49 -1.23
C SER A 44 -2.50 -7.63 -2.06
N PHE A 45 -3.81 -7.67 -2.29
CA PHE A 45 -4.46 -8.72 -3.04
C PHE A 45 -5.78 -8.24 -3.65
N ASP A 46 -6.18 -8.86 -4.76
CA ASP A 46 -7.47 -8.68 -5.41
C ASP A 46 -7.68 -9.82 -6.44
N ASN A 47 -8.92 -10.31 -6.57
CA ASN A 47 -9.28 -11.28 -7.61
C ASN A 47 -10.02 -10.66 -8.81
N GLU A 48 -10.23 -9.34 -8.82
CA GLU A 48 -10.98 -8.62 -9.85
C GLU A 48 -10.09 -7.65 -10.66
N LEU A 49 -10.44 -6.35 -10.66
CA LEU A 49 -9.87 -5.32 -11.53
C LEU A 49 -8.42 -4.97 -11.23
N TYR A 50 -8.01 -5.08 -9.97
CA TYR A 50 -6.65 -4.73 -9.54
C TYR A 50 -5.70 -5.93 -9.55
N GLY A 51 -6.28 -7.15 -9.55
CA GLY A 51 -5.57 -8.41 -9.53
C GLY A 51 -4.85 -8.78 -10.83
N ASN A 52 -4.37 -10.03 -10.87
CA ASN A 52 -3.57 -10.57 -11.98
C ASN A 52 -4.32 -10.63 -13.32
N LYS A 53 -5.65 -10.67 -13.31
CA LYS A 53 -6.48 -10.65 -14.54
C LYS A 53 -6.80 -9.22 -15.01
N GLY A 54 -6.64 -8.22 -14.16
CA GLY A 54 -6.85 -6.81 -14.47
C GLY A 54 -5.54 -6.04 -14.58
N SER A 55 -5.40 -4.99 -13.78
CA SER A 55 -4.29 -4.03 -13.85
C SER A 55 -2.96 -4.56 -13.30
N LYS A 56 -2.96 -5.69 -12.56
CA LYS A 56 -1.76 -6.26 -11.91
C LYS A 56 -1.13 -5.30 -10.89
N ALA A 57 -1.96 -4.52 -10.22
CA ALA A 57 -1.56 -3.48 -9.28
C ALA A 57 -1.25 -4.04 -7.89
N VAL A 58 -1.90 -5.12 -7.47
CA VAL A 58 -1.85 -5.58 -6.08
C VAL A 58 -0.89 -6.75 -5.87
N ASP A 59 -0.02 -6.58 -4.88
CA ASP A 59 0.78 -7.60 -4.20
C ASP A 59 1.47 -6.91 -3.01
N GLU A 60 1.99 -7.70 -2.06
CA GLU A 60 2.67 -7.13 -0.90
C GLU A 60 3.93 -6.33 -1.25
N TYR A 61 4.59 -6.62 -2.38
CA TYR A 61 5.78 -5.88 -2.82
C TYR A 61 5.40 -4.46 -3.27
N LYS A 62 4.41 -4.32 -4.15
CA LYS A 62 3.91 -3.01 -4.61
C LYS A 62 3.25 -2.23 -3.48
N SER A 63 2.48 -2.90 -2.62
CA SER A 63 1.89 -2.28 -1.42
C SER A 63 2.97 -1.67 -0.52
N ALA A 64 4.05 -2.42 -0.23
CA ALA A 64 5.18 -1.92 0.55
C ALA A 64 5.92 -0.76 -0.11
N LEU A 65 6.14 -0.82 -1.43
CA LEU A 65 6.76 0.27 -2.17
C LEU A 65 5.91 1.54 -2.08
N TYR A 66 4.59 1.44 -2.30
CA TYR A 66 3.71 2.59 -2.21
C TYR A 66 3.71 3.19 -0.79
N TYR A 67 3.59 2.35 0.24
CA TYR A 67 3.68 2.79 1.64
C TYR A 67 4.96 3.58 1.90
N LYS A 68 6.12 3.01 1.56
CA LYS A 68 7.42 3.65 1.78
C LYS A 68 7.53 4.97 1.02
N LEU A 69 7.19 4.96 -0.27
CA LEU A 69 7.28 6.13 -1.14
C LEU A 69 6.39 7.29 -0.65
N VAL A 70 5.17 7.00 -0.19
CA VAL A 70 4.26 8.00 0.37
C VAL A 70 4.75 8.49 1.73
N ARG A 71 5.23 7.59 2.61
CA ARG A 71 5.78 7.98 3.92
C ARG A 71 7.02 8.86 3.77
N ASP A 72 7.95 8.51 2.89
CA ASP A 72 9.17 9.29 2.63
C ASP A 72 8.80 10.70 2.14
N TRP A 73 7.87 10.80 1.19
CA TRP A 73 7.38 12.09 0.70
C TRP A 73 6.69 12.91 1.79
N THR A 74 5.69 12.34 2.47
CA THR A 74 4.88 13.05 3.45
C THR A 74 5.69 13.48 4.66
N ASN A 75 6.61 12.64 5.15
CA ASN A 75 7.54 13.02 6.23
C ASN A 75 8.47 14.17 5.82
N LYS A 76 9.03 14.14 4.60
CA LYS A 76 9.89 15.20 4.09
C LYS A 76 9.15 16.55 4.01
N GLU A 77 7.92 16.53 3.52
CA GLU A 77 7.08 17.71 3.38
C GLU A 77 6.33 18.10 4.68
N LYS A 78 6.54 17.35 5.77
CA LYS A 78 5.85 17.52 7.07
C LYS A 78 4.32 17.45 6.95
N ILE A 79 3.83 16.57 6.08
CA ILE A 79 2.42 16.30 5.83
C ILE A 79 2.01 15.08 6.66
N THR A 80 0.97 15.22 7.48
CA THR A 80 0.35 14.05 8.13
C THR A 80 -0.31 13.16 7.08
N CYS A 81 -0.06 11.85 7.17
CA CYS A 81 -0.68 10.85 6.32
C CYS A 81 -1.33 9.74 7.16
N PHE A 82 -2.66 9.67 7.09
CA PHE A 82 -3.44 8.56 7.60
C PHE A 82 -3.47 7.47 6.54
N TYR A 83 -2.42 6.66 6.51
CA TYR A 83 -2.29 5.57 5.53
C TYR A 83 -3.31 4.47 5.81
N PHE A 84 -3.97 4.01 4.76
CA PHE A 84 -5.00 2.99 4.78
C PHE A 84 -4.39 1.62 4.41
N GLU A 85 -4.26 0.65 5.31
CA GLU A 85 -4.71 0.66 6.71
C GLU A 85 -3.83 -0.22 7.62
N ALA A 86 -4.11 -0.22 8.94
CA ALA A 86 -3.32 -0.99 9.90
C ALA A 86 -3.51 -2.51 9.76
N PHE A 87 -4.75 -2.98 9.65
CA PHE A 87 -5.11 -4.40 9.60
C PHE A 87 -6.11 -4.67 8.50
N ASP A 88 -6.04 -5.85 7.88
CA ASP A 88 -7.06 -6.27 6.93
C ASP A 88 -8.45 -6.32 7.59
N GLU A 89 -9.48 -5.88 6.86
CA GLU A 89 -10.86 -5.75 7.35
C GLU A 89 -11.86 -6.50 6.46
N GLN A 90 -12.14 -7.77 6.78
CA GLN A 90 -12.95 -8.66 5.93
C GLN A 90 -14.42 -8.28 5.77
N TRP A 91 -14.92 -7.40 6.63
CA TRP A 91 -16.31 -6.99 6.63
C TRP A 91 -16.60 -5.98 5.51
N LYS A 92 -15.57 -5.33 4.92
CA LYS A 92 -15.73 -4.32 3.88
C LYS A 92 -16.34 -4.87 2.59
N ASN A 93 -15.97 -6.08 2.21
CA ASN A 93 -16.65 -6.83 1.17
C ASN A 93 -16.84 -8.28 1.61
N SER A 94 -17.88 -8.51 2.42
CA SER A 94 -18.18 -9.83 2.97
C SER A 94 -18.62 -10.84 1.91
N ALA A 95 -19.16 -10.38 0.78
CA ALA A 95 -19.63 -11.25 -0.31
C ALA A 95 -18.47 -11.81 -1.15
N ASN A 96 -17.37 -11.06 -1.28
CA ASN A 96 -16.15 -11.50 -1.94
C ASN A 96 -14.92 -11.33 -1.03
N PRO A 97 -14.55 -12.37 -0.26
CA PRO A 97 -13.37 -12.34 0.61
C PRO A 97 -12.05 -12.02 -0.10
N LEU A 98 -11.99 -12.21 -1.42
CA LEU A 98 -10.81 -12.01 -2.24
C LEU A 98 -10.75 -10.60 -2.88
N HIS A 99 -11.75 -9.76 -2.66
CA HIS A 99 -11.82 -8.39 -3.16
C HIS A 99 -10.85 -7.45 -2.45
N SER A 100 -10.23 -6.53 -3.18
CA SER A 100 -9.19 -5.61 -2.69
C SER A 100 -9.49 -4.88 -1.39
N GLU A 101 -10.74 -4.45 -1.19
CA GLU A 101 -11.18 -3.74 0.02
C GLU A 101 -10.83 -4.46 1.32
N ASN A 102 -10.76 -5.79 1.28
CA ASN A 102 -10.46 -6.60 2.44
C ASN A 102 -8.94 -6.74 2.72
N HIS A 103 -8.07 -6.20 1.87
CA HIS A 103 -6.63 -6.54 1.83
C HIS A 103 -5.69 -5.31 1.89
N PHE A 104 -6.13 -4.20 2.47
CA PHE A 104 -5.32 -2.97 2.61
C PHE A 104 -4.38 -2.95 3.83
N GLY A 105 -4.55 -3.86 4.77
CA GLY A 105 -3.82 -3.88 6.04
C GLY A 105 -2.34 -4.12 5.89
N LEU A 106 -1.52 -3.50 6.74
CA LEU A 106 -0.10 -3.83 6.90
C LEU A 106 0.10 -5.17 7.65
N ILE A 107 -0.90 -5.61 8.43
CA ILE A 107 -0.96 -6.89 9.13
C ILE A 107 -2.27 -7.59 8.74
N ASP A 108 -2.20 -8.88 8.41
CA ASP A 108 -3.39 -9.63 8.01
C ASP A 108 -4.21 -10.17 9.20
N LEU A 109 -5.36 -10.78 8.88
CA LEU A 109 -6.26 -11.39 9.86
C LEU A 109 -5.65 -12.59 10.61
N GLN A 110 -4.58 -13.19 10.09
CA GLN A 110 -3.85 -14.29 10.71
C GLN A 110 -2.71 -13.80 11.60
N SER A 111 -2.62 -12.49 11.86
CA SER A 111 -1.55 -11.87 12.65
C SER A 111 -0.19 -11.95 11.96
N ARG A 112 -0.17 -11.92 10.63
CA ARG A 112 1.07 -11.90 9.85
C ARG A 112 1.33 -10.50 9.34
N ALA A 113 2.49 -9.96 9.66
CA ALA A 113 3.03 -8.74 9.11
C ALA A 113 3.37 -8.93 7.63
N LYS A 114 2.72 -8.15 6.76
CA LYS A 114 2.99 -8.15 5.32
C LYS A 114 4.39 -7.61 5.03
N TYR A 115 4.87 -7.78 3.80
CA TYR A 115 6.22 -7.45 3.35
C TYR A 115 6.75 -6.10 3.85
N VAL A 116 5.88 -5.07 3.87
CA VAL A 116 6.16 -3.72 4.38
C VAL A 116 6.69 -3.65 5.82
N LEU A 117 6.35 -4.63 6.66
CA LEU A 117 6.72 -4.69 8.08
C LEU A 117 7.71 -5.83 8.40
N TRP A 118 8.24 -6.55 7.41
CA TRP A 118 9.17 -7.66 7.68
C TRP A 118 10.41 -7.21 8.44
N GLU A 119 11.00 -6.06 8.08
CA GLU A 119 12.17 -5.51 8.79
C GLU A 119 11.85 -5.20 10.26
N SER A 120 10.62 -4.75 10.55
CA SER A 120 10.18 -4.50 11.93
C SER A 120 10.07 -5.81 12.73
N VAL A 121 9.64 -6.90 12.09
CA VAL A 121 9.64 -8.23 12.72
C VAL A 121 11.07 -8.68 13.02
N ASP A 122 12.01 -8.53 12.08
CA ASP A 122 13.42 -8.89 12.28
C ASP A 122 14.09 -8.10 13.41
N LYS A 123 13.74 -6.81 13.53
CA LYS A 123 14.19 -5.92 14.60
C LYS A 123 13.49 -6.19 15.93
N ASN A 124 12.66 -7.23 16.03
CA ASN A 124 11.91 -7.60 17.23
C ASN A 124 10.99 -6.48 17.75
N VAL A 125 10.52 -5.57 16.88
CA VAL A 125 9.63 -4.46 17.25
C VAL A 125 8.33 -4.98 17.87
N PHE A 126 7.86 -6.15 17.44
CA PHE A 126 6.63 -6.77 17.92
C PHE A 126 6.85 -7.85 18.99
N LYS A 127 8.06 -7.96 19.56
CA LYS A 127 8.37 -9.00 20.55
C LYS A 127 7.45 -8.90 21.77
N GLY A 128 6.78 -10.01 22.09
CA GLY A 128 5.83 -10.10 23.20
C GLY A 128 4.43 -9.54 22.88
N LEU A 129 4.24 -8.90 21.73
CA LEU A 129 2.92 -8.45 21.29
C LEU A 129 2.18 -9.59 20.59
N THR A 130 0.87 -9.66 20.82
CA THR A 130 0.00 -10.65 20.18
C THR A 130 -1.26 -10.00 19.65
N ARG A 131 -1.89 -10.63 18.66
CA ARG A 131 -3.25 -10.33 18.20
C ARG A 131 -4.03 -11.64 18.25
N ASN A 132 -5.14 -11.65 19.00
CA ASN A 132 -5.91 -12.87 19.27
C ASN A 132 -5.04 -14.03 19.79
N GLY A 133 -4.09 -13.73 20.69
CA GLY A 133 -3.16 -14.71 21.26
C GLY A 133 -2.08 -15.22 20.30
N LYS A 134 -2.05 -14.76 19.04
CA LYS A 134 -1.02 -15.14 18.05
C LYS A 134 0.10 -14.10 18.00
N PRO A 135 1.37 -14.52 17.97
CA PRO A 135 2.48 -13.59 17.77
C PRO A 135 2.43 -12.98 16.36
N ILE A 136 2.99 -11.78 16.21
CA ILE A 136 3.14 -11.16 14.89
C ILE A 136 4.34 -11.79 14.18
N ILE A 137 4.06 -12.56 13.12
CA ILE A 137 5.08 -13.23 12.28
C ILE A 137 5.07 -12.67 10.86
N LYS A 138 6.04 -13.01 10.02
CA LYS A 138 6.05 -12.56 8.61
C LYS A 138 5.07 -13.36 7.76
N THR A 139 4.42 -12.71 6.80
CA THR A 139 3.84 -13.40 5.64
C THR A 139 4.92 -14.17 4.87
N TYR A 140 4.51 -15.18 4.08
CA TYR A 140 5.42 -16.03 3.30
C TYR A 140 6.59 -16.67 4.08
N ASP A 141 6.47 -16.77 5.41
CA ASP A 141 7.56 -17.20 6.31
C ASP A 141 8.82 -16.34 6.18
N GLY A 142 8.70 -15.09 5.70
CA GLY A 142 9.82 -14.20 5.39
C GLY A 142 10.61 -14.61 4.15
N ASN A 143 10.08 -15.49 3.30
CA ASN A 143 10.74 -15.94 2.08
C ASN A 143 10.37 -15.03 0.89
N GLU A 144 11.29 -14.15 0.50
CA GLU A 144 11.08 -13.23 -0.62
C GLU A 144 10.84 -13.97 -1.95
N LYS A 145 11.41 -15.17 -2.17
CA LYS A 145 11.18 -15.93 -3.40
C LYS A 145 9.70 -16.33 -3.54
N LYS A 146 9.08 -16.78 -2.44
CA LYS A 146 7.64 -17.12 -2.42
C LYS A 146 6.78 -15.88 -2.70
N LEU A 147 7.16 -14.71 -2.19
CA LEU A 147 6.47 -13.45 -2.53
C LEU A 147 6.55 -13.18 -4.04
N TRP A 148 7.76 -13.27 -4.63
CA TRP A 148 7.99 -12.96 -6.05
C TRP A 148 7.27 -13.90 -7.02
N GLU A 149 6.88 -15.11 -6.61
CA GLU A 149 6.04 -16.00 -7.41
C GLU A 149 4.67 -15.39 -7.76
N PHE A 150 4.15 -14.47 -6.94
CA PHE A 150 2.86 -13.82 -7.14
C PHE A 150 2.95 -12.43 -7.77
N VAL A 151 4.13 -11.81 -7.75
CA VAL A 151 4.33 -10.43 -8.22
C VAL A 151 4.36 -10.38 -9.74
N GLN A 152 3.36 -9.74 -10.34
CA GLN A 152 3.32 -9.53 -11.79
C GLN A 152 3.74 -8.11 -12.16
N ALA A 153 4.49 -7.94 -13.25
CA ALA A 153 4.77 -6.59 -13.75
C ALA A 153 3.50 -5.96 -14.34
N PRO A 154 3.29 -4.64 -14.20
CA PRO A 154 2.23 -3.93 -14.91
C PRO A 154 2.30 -4.20 -16.41
N THR A 155 1.14 -4.25 -17.08
CA THR A 155 1.09 -4.39 -18.54
C THR A 155 1.83 -3.24 -19.21
N ASN A 156 2.40 -3.48 -20.40
CA ASN A 156 2.90 -2.38 -21.21
C ASN A 156 1.71 -1.53 -21.61
N ILE A 157 1.79 -0.22 -21.37
CA ILE A 157 0.87 0.73 -21.99
C ILE A 157 1.16 0.60 -23.50
N ILE A 158 0.19 0.08 -24.27
CA ILE A 158 0.18 0.32 -25.71
C ILE A 158 0.16 1.84 -25.81
N GLN A 159 1.23 2.45 -26.33
CA GLN A 159 1.19 3.86 -26.69
C GLN A 159 0.00 4.04 -27.61
N THR A 160 -1.11 4.55 -27.07
CA THR A 160 -2.20 5.03 -27.91
C THR A 160 -1.60 6.19 -28.70
N LYS A 161 -1.53 5.98 -30.01
CA LYS A 161 -1.10 6.98 -31.00
C LYS A 161 -1.82 8.29 -30.80
#